data_AF-A0A542LGD3-F1
#
_entry.id   AF-A0A542LGD3-F1
#
_cell.length_a   1.000
_cell.length_b   1.000
_cell.length_c   1.000
_cell.angle_alpha   90.00
_cell.angle_beta   90.00
_cell.angle_gamma   90.00
#
_symmetry.space_group_name_H-M   'P 1'
#
loop_
_entity.id
_entity.type
_entity.pdbx_description
1 polymer ?
#
loop_
_entity_poly.entity_id
_entity_poly.type
_entity_poly.pdbx_seq_one_letter_code
_entity_poly.pdbx_strand_id
1 'polypeptide(L)'
;MDVILDREELYRDVWSKGVSMVARKYDLTEGEIRKACFALDVPRPARGYWSKLKTGDAPPVPPLPSSGASTYVCTTVKRKPTPGKEPAPKPAKPKESLVEWVLKNRAELQTQKSSAQTRPQPYGSMHLLPEDMVGLPRFIPLQFWAALLLGEHAPSSGTLLRWVHDGRIYPQPIKVGKAWNVRKDAAYVPD
;
A
#
# COMPACT_ATOMS: atom_id res chain seq x y z
N MET A 1 -8.87 -26.35 -23.03
CA MET A 1 -9.37 -27.45 -22.18
C MET A 1 -10.44 -26.90 -21.28
N ASP A 2 -11.57 -27.59 -21.20
CA ASP A 2 -12.63 -27.25 -20.26
C ASP A 2 -12.29 -27.88 -18.90
N VAL A 3 -12.29 -27.07 -17.85
CA VAL A 3 -12.07 -27.52 -16.48
C VAL A 3 -13.44 -27.63 -15.81
N ILE A 4 -13.80 -28.84 -15.40
CA ILE A 4 -15.06 -29.11 -14.71
C ILE A 4 -14.80 -29.04 -13.21
N LEU A 5 -15.50 -28.15 -12.51
CA LEU A 5 -15.40 -27.97 -11.07
C LEU A 5 -16.67 -28.51 -10.40
N ASP A 6 -16.48 -29.47 -9.49
CA ASP A 6 -17.53 -29.98 -8.61
C ASP A 6 -17.74 -29.03 -7.42
N ARG A 7 -19.00 -28.83 -7.02
CA ARG A 7 -19.38 -27.93 -5.94
C ARG A 7 -18.78 -28.32 -4.59
N GLU A 8 -18.85 -29.59 -4.23
CA GLU A 8 -18.39 -30.09 -2.92
C GLU A 8 -16.86 -30.13 -2.85
N GLU A 9 -16.21 -30.52 -3.95
CA GLU A 9 -14.75 -30.46 -4.03
C GLU A 9 -14.25 -29.01 -3.94
N LEU A 10 -14.86 -28.10 -4.70
CA LEU A 10 -14.49 -26.69 -4.70
C LEU A 10 -14.64 -26.07 -3.30
N TYR A 11 -15.73 -26.36 -2.60
CA TYR A 11 -15.93 -25.91 -1.23
C TYR A 11 -14.85 -26.44 -0.29
N ARG A 12 -14.58 -27.75 -0.30
CA ARG A 12 -13.53 -28.37 0.55
C ARG A 12 -12.17 -27.73 0.30
N ASP A 13 -11.81 -27.56 -0.96
CA ASP A 13 -10.54 -26.98 -1.36
C ASP A 13 -10.41 -25.50 -0.95
N VAL A 14 -11.47 -24.71 -1.14
CA VAL A 14 -11.50 -23.28 -0.79
C VAL A 14 -11.37 -23.09 0.72
N TRP A 15 -12.01 -23.94 1.52
CA TRP A 15 -11.96 -23.86 2.99
C TRP A 15 -10.74 -24.55 3.60
N SER A 16 -10.07 -25.45 2.87
CA SER A 16 -8.82 -26.10 3.33
C SER A 16 -7.57 -25.29 2.99
N LYS A 17 -7.47 -24.75 1.76
CA LYS A 17 -6.23 -24.14 1.23
C LYS A 17 -6.38 -22.68 0.80
N GLY A 18 -7.61 -22.22 0.57
CA GLY A 18 -7.90 -20.86 0.13
C GLY A 18 -7.82 -20.68 -1.39
N VAL A 19 -8.55 -19.68 -1.89
CA VAL A 19 -8.78 -19.41 -3.33
C VAL A 19 -7.49 -19.38 -4.16
N SER A 20 -6.40 -18.79 -3.65
CA SER A 20 -5.13 -18.69 -4.39
C SER A 20 -4.47 -20.04 -4.64
N MET A 21 -4.52 -20.96 -3.66
CA MET A 21 -3.96 -22.31 -3.82
C MET A 21 -4.84 -23.16 -4.73
N VAL A 22 -6.16 -23.02 -4.60
CA VAL A 22 -7.14 -23.71 -5.46
C VAL A 22 -6.97 -23.27 -6.92
N ALA A 23 -6.80 -21.99 -7.18
CA ALA A 23 -6.56 -21.46 -8.52
C ALA A 23 -5.35 -22.14 -9.19
N ARG A 24 -4.25 -22.32 -8.43
CA ARG A 24 -3.05 -23.02 -8.91
C ARG A 24 -3.28 -24.51 -9.15
N LYS A 25 -4.09 -25.18 -8.32
CA LYS A 25 -4.42 -26.61 -8.47
C LYS A 25 -5.14 -26.90 -9.79
N TYR A 26 -6.03 -26.00 -10.21
CA TYR A 26 -6.86 -26.18 -11.41
C TYR A 26 -6.32 -25.42 -12.63
N ASP A 27 -5.14 -24.83 -12.57
CA ASP A 27 -4.58 -23.93 -13.61
C ASP A 27 -5.55 -22.82 -14.04
N LEU A 28 -6.35 -22.35 -13.07
CA LEU A 28 -7.32 -21.28 -13.24
C LEU A 28 -6.80 -19.99 -12.60
N THR A 29 -7.37 -18.87 -13.02
CA THR A 29 -7.11 -17.61 -12.32
C THR A 29 -8.00 -17.51 -11.09
N GLU A 30 -7.56 -16.78 -10.05
CA GLU A 30 -8.38 -16.56 -8.85
C GLU A 30 -9.75 -15.93 -9.19
N GLY A 31 -9.83 -15.14 -10.26
CA GLY A 31 -11.09 -14.58 -10.75
C GLY A 31 -12.07 -15.66 -11.21
N GLU A 32 -11.58 -16.69 -11.92
CA GLU A 32 -12.41 -17.80 -12.38
C GLU A 32 -12.89 -18.66 -11.22
N ILE A 33 -12.02 -18.95 -10.24
CA ILE A 33 -12.43 -19.64 -9.01
C ILE A 33 -13.51 -18.84 -8.26
N ARG A 34 -13.38 -17.51 -8.18
CA ARG A 34 -14.42 -16.66 -7.54
C ARG A 34 -15.75 -16.70 -8.30
N LYS A 35 -15.73 -16.73 -9.63
CA LYS A 35 -16.93 -16.87 -10.46
C LYS A 35 -17.57 -18.24 -10.27
N ALA A 36 -16.77 -19.30 -10.26
CA ALA A 36 -17.24 -20.66 -9.98
C ALA A 36 -17.91 -20.73 -8.60
N CYS A 37 -17.30 -20.17 -7.56
CA CYS A 37 -17.93 -20.11 -6.23
C CYS A 37 -19.25 -19.34 -6.23
N PHE A 38 -19.37 -18.26 -7.01
CA PHE A 38 -20.61 -17.49 -7.10
C PHE A 38 -21.70 -18.27 -7.85
N ALA A 39 -21.35 -18.88 -8.98
CA ALA A 39 -22.29 -19.67 -9.79
C ALA A 39 -22.77 -20.94 -9.08
N LEU A 40 -21.92 -21.55 -8.26
CA LEU A 40 -22.23 -22.75 -7.48
C LEU A 40 -22.79 -22.44 -6.09
N ASP A 41 -23.03 -21.18 -5.76
CA ASP A 41 -23.48 -20.74 -4.43
C ASP A 41 -22.64 -21.38 -3.30
N VAL A 42 -21.32 -21.30 -3.45
CA VAL A 42 -20.34 -21.81 -2.48
C VAL A 42 -19.93 -20.66 -1.56
N PRO A 43 -20.17 -20.78 -0.23
CA PRO A 43 -19.77 -19.75 0.71
C PRO A 43 -18.25 -19.64 0.73
N ARG A 44 -17.74 -18.41 0.74
CA ARG A 44 -16.31 -18.11 0.73
C ARG A 44 -15.87 -17.55 2.08
N PRO A 45 -14.64 -17.84 2.53
CA PRO A 45 -14.10 -17.23 3.74
C PRO A 45 -14.03 -15.70 3.59
N ALA A 46 -14.42 -14.99 4.65
CA ALA A 46 -14.33 -13.53 4.69
C ALA A 46 -12.87 -13.06 4.54
N ARG A 47 -12.69 -11.81 4.11
CA ARG A 47 -11.35 -11.21 4.03
C ARG A 47 -10.71 -11.22 5.42
N GLY A 48 -9.52 -11.83 5.53
CA GLY A 48 -8.81 -11.97 6.80
C GLY A 48 -9.15 -13.23 7.60
N TYR A 49 -10.04 -14.11 7.12
CA TYR A 49 -10.31 -15.42 7.74
C TYR A 49 -9.01 -16.20 8.03
N TRP A 50 -8.13 -16.31 7.03
CA TRP A 50 -6.84 -17.00 7.16
C TRP A 50 -5.88 -16.35 8.17
N SER A 51 -6.02 -15.05 8.41
CA SER A 51 -5.27 -14.39 9.48
C SER A 51 -5.84 -14.76 10.84
N LYS A 52 -7.17 -14.73 11.00
CA LYS A 52 -7.86 -15.14 12.23
C LYS A 52 -7.63 -16.61 12.56
N LEU A 53 -7.54 -17.49 11.56
CA LEU A 53 -7.24 -18.91 11.74
C LEU A 53 -5.89 -19.13 12.40
N LYS A 54 -4.90 -18.28 12.10
CA LYS A 54 -3.56 -18.36 12.74
C LYS A 54 -3.56 -17.87 14.19
N THR A 55 -4.48 -16.97 14.52
CA THR A 55 -4.64 -16.42 15.88
C THR A 55 -5.58 -17.27 16.75
N GLY A 56 -6.33 -18.19 16.15
CA GLY A 56 -7.32 -19.03 16.84
C GLY A 56 -8.74 -18.45 16.87
N ASP A 57 -8.94 -17.21 16.43
CA ASP A 57 -10.23 -16.49 16.42
C ASP A 57 -11.03 -16.67 15.12
N ALA A 58 -10.81 -17.77 14.38
CA ALA A 58 -11.53 -18.00 13.14
C ALA A 58 -13.00 -18.38 13.43
N PRO A 59 -13.98 -17.74 12.76
CA PRO A 59 -15.37 -18.18 12.85
C PRO A 59 -15.53 -19.59 12.28
N PRO A 60 -16.56 -20.34 12.72
CA PRO A 60 -16.82 -21.67 12.19
C PRO A 60 -17.10 -21.63 10.69
N VAL A 61 -16.77 -22.73 10.01
CA VAL A 61 -17.03 -22.89 8.58
C VAL A 61 -18.56 -23.02 8.36
N PRO A 62 -19.18 -22.15 7.54
CA PRO A 62 -20.61 -22.23 7.26
C PRO A 62 -20.92 -23.47 6.42
N PRO A 63 -22.03 -24.18 6.70
CA PRO A 63 -22.42 -25.35 5.94
C PRO A 63 -22.73 -25.00 4.48
N LEU A 64 -22.59 -25.97 3.59
CA LEU A 64 -22.91 -25.81 2.18
C LEU A 64 -24.44 -25.69 2.00
N PRO A 65 -24.95 -24.61 1.39
CA PRO A 65 -26.39 -24.47 1.18
C PRO A 65 -26.89 -25.51 0.17
N SER A 66 -28.10 -26.06 0.32
CA SER A 66 -28.58 -27.13 -0.59
C SER A 66 -28.97 -26.62 -1.99
N SER A 67 -29.08 -25.31 -2.20
CA SER A 67 -29.72 -24.67 -3.38
C SER A 67 -28.81 -24.34 -4.57
N GLY A 68 -27.63 -24.97 -4.71
CA GLY A 68 -26.68 -24.62 -5.78
C GLY A 68 -26.62 -25.66 -6.91
N ALA A 69 -26.18 -25.24 -8.09
CA ALA A 69 -25.81 -26.15 -9.17
C ALA A 69 -24.67 -27.08 -8.72
N SER A 70 -24.67 -28.34 -9.16
CA SER A 70 -23.66 -29.32 -8.74
C SER A 70 -22.30 -29.11 -9.41
N THR A 71 -22.27 -28.52 -10.60
CA THR A 71 -21.07 -28.50 -11.45
C THR A 71 -20.95 -27.19 -12.22
N TYR A 72 -19.71 -26.68 -12.33
CA TYR A 72 -19.39 -25.48 -13.11
C TYR A 72 -18.31 -25.78 -14.14
N VAL A 73 -18.57 -25.44 -15.40
CA VAL A 73 -17.60 -25.62 -16.50
C VAL A 73 -16.88 -24.30 -16.74
N CYS A 74 -15.55 -24.33 -16.59
CA CYS A 74 -14.70 -23.19 -16.87
C CYS A 74 -13.97 -23.39 -18.20
N THR A 75 -14.24 -22.54 -19.17
CA THR A 75 -13.48 -22.50 -20.43
C THR A 75 -12.15 -21.80 -20.18
N THR A 76 -11.03 -22.52 -20.24
CA THR A 76 -9.70 -21.91 -20.13
C THR A 76 -9.38 -21.15 -21.42
N VAL A 77 -9.72 -19.88 -21.49
CA VAL A 77 -9.18 -19.01 -22.53
C VAL A 77 -7.71 -18.78 -22.17
N LYS A 78 -6.78 -19.34 -22.96
CA LYS A 78 -5.33 -19.06 -22.83
C LYS A 78 -5.16 -17.54 -22.78
N ARG A 79 -4.93 -16.99 -21.59
CA ARG A 79 -4.56 -15.59 -21.47
C ARG A 79 -3.17 -15.49 -22.09
N LYS A 80 -2.98 -14.56 -23.03
CA LYS A 80 -1.61 -14.12 -23.35
C LYS A 80 -0.96 -13.73 -22.01
N PRO A 81 0.26 -14.21 -21.70
CA PRO A 81 0.95 -13.77 -20.50
C PRO A 81 1.03 -12.24 -20.56
N THR A 82 0.29 -11.55 -19.70
CA THR A 82 0.45 -10.11 -19.55
C THR A 82 1.81 -9.90 -18.90
N PRO A 83 2.78 -9.25 -19.58
CA PRO A 83 4.02 -8.88 -18.93
C PRO A 83 3.67 -7.85 -17.84
N GLY A 84 4.00 -8.13 -16.58
CA GLY A 84 3.97 -7.09 -15.54
C GLY A 84 3.05 -7.29 -14.34
N LYS A 85 2.63 -8.51 -13.98
CA LYS A 85 2.22 -8.83 -12.59
C LYS A 85 2.71 -10.21 -12.17
N GLU A 86 4.00 -10.47 -12.34
CA GLU A 86 4.67 -11.41 -11.46
C GLU A 86 4.65 -10.77 -10.06
N PRO A 87 4.09 -11.42 -9.01
CA PRO A 87 4.27 -10.92 -7.66
C PRO A 87 5.77 -10.92 -7.41
N ALA A 88 6.36 -9.71 -7.33
CA ALA A 88 7.77 -9.54 -7.08
C ALA A 88 8.19 -10.51 -5.96
N PRO A 89 9.29 -11.28 -6.14
CA PRO A 89 9.83 -12.06 -5.04
C PRO A 89 9.99 -11.10 -3.87
N LYS A 90 9.28 -11.37 -2.77
CA LYS A 90 9.47 -10.61 -1.53
C LYS A 90 10.98 -10.59 -1.29
N PRO A 91 11.62 -9.42 -1.13
CA PRO A 91 13.07 -9.38 -0.98
C PRO A 91 13.44 -10.31 0.17
N ALA A 92 14.18 -11.37 -0.16
CA ALA A 92 14.81 -12.20 0.84
C ALA A 92 15.67 -11.24 1.66
N LYS A 93 15.36 -11.11 2.96
CA LYS A 93 16.15 -10.28 3.87
C LYS A 93 17.63 -10.65 3.67
N PRO A 94 18.52 -9.68 3.39
CA PRO A 94 19.94 -9.96 3.35
C PRO A 94 20.33 -10.61 4.68
N LYS A 95 21.06 -11.72 4.62
CA LYS A 95 21.61 -12.40 5.81
C LYS A 95 22.80 -11.63 6.40
N GLU A 96 23.19 -10.51 5.80
CA GLU A 96 24.14 -9.58 6.38
C GLU A 96 23.42 -8.69 7.39
N SER A 97 23.91 -8.73 8.64
CA SER A 97 23.32 -7.97 9.72
C SER A 97 23.43 -6.48 9.39
N LEU A 98 22.33 -5.73 9.51
CA LEU A 98 22.31 -4.27 9.39
C LEU A 98 23.40 -3.61 10.26
N VAL A 99 23.78 -4.29 11.34
CA VAL A 99 24.83 -3.90 12.29
C VAL A 99 26.22 -3.92 11.65
N GLU A 100 26.53 -4.95 10.85
CA GLU A 100 27.80 -5.09 10.12
C GLU A 100 27.98 -3.96 9.10
N TRP A 101 26.92 -3.66 8.33
CA TRP A 101 26.94 -2.58 7.34
C TRP A 101 27.14 -1.20 7.99
N VAL A 102 26.50 -0.95 9.14
CA VAL A 102 26.62 0.31 9.88
C VAL A 102 28.03 0.47 10.49
N LEU A 103 28.66 -0.61 10.96
CA LEU A 103 30.03 -0.55 11.48
C LEU A 103 31.05 -0.25 10.38
N LYS A 104 30.87 -0.83 9.19
CA LYS A 104 31.75 -0.63 8.04
C LYS A 104 31.73 0.82 7.51
N ASN A 105 30.61 1.52 7.64
CA ASN A 105 30.41 2.86 7.08
C ASN A 105 30.39 3.97 8.15
N ARG A 106 30.84 3.67 9.38
CA ARG A 106 30.78 4.60 10.53
C ARG A 106 31.64 5.85 10.37
N ALA A 107 32.77 5.76 9.68
CA ALA A 107 33.69 6.89 9.46
C ALA A 107 33.12 7.91 8.45
N GLU A 108 32.46 7.45 7.38
CA GLU A 108 31.86 8.33 6.37
C GLU A 108 30.63 9.10 6.89
N LEU A 109 29.85 8.49 7.80
CA LEU A 109 28.72 9.14 8.44
C LEU A 109 29.13 10.27 9.40
N GLN A 110 30.37 10.26 9.89
CA GLN A 110 30.89 11.31 10.77
C GLN A 110 31.37 12.54 9.98
N THR A 111 31.94 12.34 8.80
CA THR A 111 32.42 13.44 7.94
C THR A 111 31.29 14.33 7.41
N GLN A 112 30.08 13.77 7.20
CA GLN A 112 28.93 14.56 6.76
C GLN A 112 28.22 15.34 7.87
N LYS A 113 28.38 14.97 9.15
CA LYS A 113 27.70 15.64 10.27
C LYS A 113 28.41 16.88 10.82
N SER A 114 29.67 17.12 10.43
CA SER A 114 30.50 18.17 11.06
C SER A 114 30.65 19.46 10.26
N SER A 115 30.12 19.57 9.03
CA SER A 115 30.33 20.76 8.18
C SER A 115 29.21 21.82 8.22
N ALA A 116 28.15 21.63 9.00
CA ALA A 116 27.03 22.58 9.05
C ALA A 116 26.72 23.04 10.48
N GLN A 117 27.68 23.72 11.11
CA GLN A 117 27.40 24.56 12.29
C GLN A 117 28.01 25.94 12.05
N THR A 118 27.22 26.87 11.53
CA THR A 118 27.41 28.29 11.84
C THR A 118 26.05 28.97 11.93
N ARG A 119 25.75 29.51 13.11
CA ARG A 119 24.60 30.37 13.42
C ARG A 119 25.09 31.83 13.38
N PRO A 120 24.31 32.79 12.83
CA PRO A 120 23.51 33.66 13.70
C PRO A 120 22.06 33.86 13.15
N GLN A 121 21.00 33.64 13.96
CA GLN A 121 20.15 34.65 14.68
C GLN A 121 19.05 35.30 13.79
N PRO A 122 18.05 36.01 14.36
CA PRO A 122 16.69 35.53 14.61
C PRO A 122 15.65 36.16 13.66
N TYR A 123 14.42 35.63 13.72
CA TYR A 123 13.23 36.03 12.97
C TYR A 123 13.14 37.51 12.58
N GLY A 124 12.86 37.76 11.29
CA GLY A 124 12.39 39.05 10.80
C GLY A 124 12.77 39.32 9.36
N SER A 125 11.99 38.83 8.40
CA SER A 125 11.53 39.61 7.24
C SER A 125 10.93 38.70 6.17
N MET A 126 9.76 39.13 5.72
CA MET A 126 9.00 38.67 4.58
C MET A 126 9.84 38.74 3.28
N HIS A 127 9.55 37.83 2.35
CA HIS A 127 10.07 37.66 0.98
C HIS A 127 11.49 37.08 0.81
N LEU A 128 11.54 35.84 0.31
CA LEU A 128 11.98 35.48 -1.06
C LEU A 128 11.70 33.97 -1.27
N LEU A 129 10.89 33.63 -2.28
CA LEU A 129 10.64 32.22 -2.64
C LEU A 129 11.96 31.61 -3.17
N PRO A 130 12.40 30.43 -2.68
CA PRO A 130 13.62 29.79 -3.15
C PRO A 130 13.56 29.49 -4.65
N GLU A 131 14.64 29.79 -5.38
CA GLU A 131 14.78 29.60 -6.83
C GLU A 131 14.51 28.14 -7.29
N ASP A 132 14.61 27.17 -6.36
CA ASP A 132 14.29 25.76 -6.58
C ASP A 132 12.80 25.46 -6.88
N MET A 133 11.89 26.43 -6.72
CA MET A 133 10.45 26.24 -7.04
C MET A 133 10.11 26.40 -8.53
N VAL A 134 11.07 26.82 -9.36
CA VAL A 134 10.85 27.10 -10.80
C VAL A 134 10.58 25.80 -11.59
N GLY A 135 11.09 24.64 -11.15
CA GLY A 135 10.88 23.34 -11.80
C GLY A 135 9.80 22.44 -11.20
N LEU A 136 9.21 22.81 -10.05
CA LEU A 136 8.28 21.92 -9.35
C LEU A 136 6.88 21.90 -9.99
N PRO A 137 6.20 20.73 -9.96
CA PRO A 137 4.84 20.59 -10.44
C PRO A 137 3.89 21.50 -9.64
N ARG A 138 2.77 21.90 -10.26
CA ARG A 138 1.79 22.81 -9.65
C ARG A 138 1.28 22.32 -8.29
N PHE A 139 1.16 21.00 -8.14
CA PHE A 139 0.78 20.33 -6.91
C PHE A 139 1.89 19.42 -6.44
N ILE A 140 2.25 19.54 -5.16
CA ILE A 140 3.29 18.76 -4.50
C ILE A 140 2.71 18.06 -3.26
N PRO A 141 3.27 16.92 -2.83
CA PRO A 141 2.80 16.24 -1.62
C PRO A 141 2.91 17.13 -0.38
N LEU A 142 1.93 17.06 0.52
CA LEU A 142 1.85 17.88 1.74
C LEU A 142 3.12 17.82 2.61
N GLN A 143 3.69 16.62 2.78
CA GLN A 143 4.93 16.45 3.54
C GLN A 143 6.12 17.15 2.86
N PHE A 144 6.16 17.11 1.53
CA PHE A 144 7.23 17.72 0.75
C PHE A 144 7.11 19.25 0.76
N TRP A 145 5.89 19.78 0.62
CA TRP A 145 5.60 21.21 0.81
C TRP A 145 6.06 21.70 2.18
N ALA A 146 5.75 20.96 3.24
CA ALA A 146 6.19 21.31 4.59
C ALA A 146 7.71 21.28 4.74
N ALA A 147 8.39 20.30 4.14
CA ALA A 147 9.85 20.25 4.12
C ALA A 147 10.48 21.42 3.35
N LEU A 148 9.85 21.89 2.27
CA LEU A 148 10.32 23.06 1.53
C LEU A 148 10.14 24.37 2.31
N LEU A 149 9.01 24.54 2.99
CA LEU A 149 8.73 25.78 3.74
C LEU A 149 9.40 25.85 5.11
N LEU A 150 9.45 24.72 5.82
CA LEU A 150 9.87 24.65 7.22
C LEU A 150 11.23 23.95 7.39
N GLY A 151 11.78 23.37 6.32
CA GLY A 151 13.08 22.70 6.34
C GLY A 151 13.13 21.60 7.38
N GLU A 152 14.16 21.65 8.22
CA GLU A 152 14.37 20.72 9.34
C GLU A 152 13.30 20.80 10.45
N HIS A 153 12.50 21.87 10.48
CA HIS A 153 11.41 22.05 11.45
C HIS A 153 10.04 21.59 10.91
N ALA A 154 10.03 20.89 9.77
CA ALA A 154 8.80 20.36 9.21
C ALA A 154 8.14 19.38 10.19
N PRO A 155 6.89 19.63 10.60
CA PRO A 155 6.22 18.78 11.57
C PRO A 155 5.83 17.44 10.95
N SER A 156 5.48 16.49 11.82
CA SER A 156 5.05 15.16 11.39
C SER A 156 3.83 15.22 10.48
N SER A 157 3.64 14.19 9.66
CA SER A 157 2.47 14.09 8.76
C SER A 157 1.14 14.20 9.51
N GLY A 158 1.05 13.71 10.75
CA GLY A 158 -0.17 13.84 11.56
C GLY A 158 -0.48 15.29 11.93
N THR A 159 0.54 16.08 12.26
CA THR A 159 0.39 17.52 12.52
C THR A 159 0.00 18.28 11.27
N LEU A 160 0.60 17.95 10.12
CA LEU A 160 0.23 18.55 8.84
C LEU A 160 -1.22 18.26 8.46
N LEU A 161 -1.69 17.03 8.67
CA LEU A 161 -3.10 16.68 8.47
C LEU A 161 -4.02 17.51 9.35
N ARG A 162 -3.63 17.76 10.60
CA ARG A 162 -4.39 18.64 11.49
C ARG A 162 -4.47 20.06 10.94
N TRP A 163 -3.39 20.61 10.38
CA TRP A 163 -3.43 21.92 9.71
C TRP A 163 -4.34 21.96 8.49
N VAL A 164 -4.44 20.87 7.73
CA VAL A 164 -5.40 20.76 6.63
C VAL A 164 -6.83 20.85 7.16
N HIS A 165 -7.14 20.10 8.22
CA HIS A 165 -8.47 20.08 8.82
C HIS A 165 -8.84 21.39 9.51
N ASP A 166 -7.88 22.03 10.16
CA ASP A 166 -8.03 23.32 10.83
C ASP A 166 -8.05 24.50 9.82
N GLY A 167 -7.87 24.24 8.52
CA GLY A 167 -7.92 25.27 7.47
C GLY A 167 -6.71 26.21 7.45
N ARG A 168 -5.59 25.83 8.08
CA ARG A 168 -4.38 26.66 8.23
C ARG A 168 -3.46 26.68 7.00
N ILE A 169 -3.87 26.05 5.91
CA ILE A 169 -3.11 25.98 4.66
C ILE A 169 -3.98 26.55 3.54
N TYR A 170 -3.51 27.62 2.90
CA TYR A 170 -4.22 28.29 1.81
C TYR A 170 -3.38 28.38 0.55
N PRO A 171 -3.91 28.01 -0.63
CA PRO A 171 -5.24 27.45 -0.87
C PRO A 171 -5.38 26.02 -0.33
N GLN A 172 -6.63 25.58 -0.08
CA GLN A 172 -6.88 24.31 0.57
C GLN A 172 -6.24 23.12 -0.17
N PRO A 173 -5.56 22.23 0.55
CA PRO A 173 -5.00 21.01 -0.03
C PRO A 173 -6.06 20.11 -0.64
N ILE A 174 -5.72 19.47 -1.75
CA ILE A 174 -6.58 18.49 -2.42
C ILE A 174 -6.17 17.07 -2.05
N LYS A 175 -7.16 16.21 -1.80
CA LYS A 175 -6.93 14.79 -1.52
C LYS A 175 -6.97 14.00 -2.82
N VAL A 176 -5.85 13.38 -3.17
CA VAL A 176 -5.73 12.51 -4.35
C VAL A 176 -5.36 11.10 -3.89
N GLY A 177 -6.33 10.19 -3.91
CA GLY A 177 -6.17 8.84 -3.38
C GLY A 177 -5.86 8.85 -1.87
N LYS A 178 -4.67 8.35 -1.50
CA LYS A 178 -4.22 8.28 -0.10
C LYS A 178 -3.36 9.48 0.34
N ALA A 179 -2.99 10.38 -0.57
CA ALA A 179 -2.08 11.49 -0.29
C ALA A 179 -2.81 12.84 -0.40
N TRP A 180 -2.40 13.79 0.45
CA TRP A 180 -2.78 15.18 0.34
C TRP A 180 -1.73 15.90 -0.50
N ASN A 181 -2.21 16.67 -1.48
CA ASN A 181 -1.36 17.47 -2.35
C ASN A 181 -1.74 18.94 -2.18
N VAL A 182 -0.71 19.78 -2.10
CA VAL A 182 -0.81 21.20 -1.85
C VAL A 182 -0.27 21.92 -3.09
N ARG A 183 -0.79 23.11 -3.39
CA ARG A 183 -0.15 23.92 -4.42
C ARG A 183 1.25 24.34 -3.96
N LYS A 184 2.19 24.41 -4.88
CA LYS A 184 3.57 24.81 -4.57
C LYS A 184 3.69 26.22 -3.99
N ASP A 185 2.75 27.10 -4.34
CA ASP A 185 2.64 28.48 -3.85
C ASP A 185 1.71 28.62 -2.64
N ALA A 186 1.31 27.51 -2.00
CA ALA A 186 0.48 27.59 -0.81
C ALA A 186 1.25 28.10 0.39
N ALA A 187 0.57 28.90 1.20
CA ALA A 187 1.08 29.47 2.43
C ALA A 187 0.41 28.83 3.65
N TYR A 188 1.18 28.72 4.72
CA TYR A 188 0.67 28.42 6.05
C TYR A 188 0.23 29.72 6.72
N VAL A 189 -0.99 29.75 7.27
CA VAL A 189 -1.53 30.88 8.01
C VAL A 189 -1.53 30.50 9.50
N PRO A 190 -0.62 31.06 10.31
CA PRO A 190 -0.70 30.91 11.76
C PRO A 190 -1.91 31.67 12.32
N ASP A 191 -2.48 31.17 13.41
CA ASP A 191 -3.46 31.90 14.22
C ASP A 191 -2.86 33.17 14.85
#